data_AF-A0A383E985-F1
#
_entry.id   AF-A0A383E985-F1
#
_cell.length_a   1.000
_cell.length_b   1.000
_cell.length_c   1.000
_cell.angle_alpha   90.00
_cell.angle_beta   90.00
_cell.angle_gamma   90.00
#
_symmetry.space_group_name_H-M   'P 1'
#
loop_
_entity.id
_entity.type
_entity.pdbx_description
1 polymer ?
#
loop_
_entity_poly.entity_id
_entity_poly.type
_entity_poly.pdbx_seq_one_letter_code
_entity_poly.pdbx_strand_id
1 'polypeptide(L)'
;VCDDIRFEPTTGHTPGHVSVHIESEGEEALITGDCIHHPCQIEKIDWASSADYDQGASTATRRQLMKKYADKDILIIGTHFATPTAGHLKSNGKSYWLDIGP
;
A
#
# COMPACT_ATOMS: atom_id res chain seq x y z
N VAL A 1 -6.87 -13.42 15.32
CA VAL A 1 -5.58 -12.70 15.31
C VAL A 1 -5.58 -11.73 16.49
N CYS A 2 -6.40 -10.68 16.48
CA CYS A 2 -6.93 -9.93 17.64
C CYS A 2 -7.93 -8.89 17.09
N ASP A 3 -8.53 -8.06 17.94
CA ASP A 3 -9.48 -7.03 17.51
C ASP A 3 -8.80 -5.89 16.71
N ASP A 4 -7.53 -5.64 17.01
CA ASP A 4 -6.71 -4.57 16.44
C ASP A 4 -6.16 -4.89 15.04
N ILE A 5 -6.34 -6.13 14.55
CA ILE A 5 -5.71 -6.61 13.30
C ILE A 5 -6.75 -7.16 12.34
N ARG A 6 -6.75 -6.64 11.12
CA ARG A 6 -7.64 -7.06 10.02
C ARG A 6 -6.85 -7.37 8.77
N PHE A 7 -7.34 -8.33 7.97
CA PHE A 7 -6.78 -8.61 6.65
C PHE A 7 -7.58 -7.91 5.57
N GLU A 8 -6.88 -7.23 4.67
CA GLU A 8 -7.47 -6.59 3.51
C GLU A 8 -7.04 -7.34 2.24
N PRO A 9 -7.98 -7.88 1.45
CA PRO A 9 -7.65 -8.47 0.17
C PRO A 9 -6.96 -7.45 -0.74
N THR A 10 -5.73 -7.73 -1.13
CA THR A 10 -4.93 -6.92 -2.05
C THR A 10 -4.38 -7.82 -3.14
N THR A 11 -5.30 -8.48 -3.84
CA THR A 11 -5.00 -9.52 -4.84
C THR A 11 -4.26 -8.96 -6.05
N GLY A 12 -3.54 -9.83 -6.74
CA GLY A 12 -2.87 -9.53 -8.01
C GLY A 12 -1.40 -9.92 -7.98
N HIS A 13 -0.69 -9.59 -6.90
CA HIS A 13 0.66 -10.12 -6.68
C HIS A 13 0.62 -11.66 -6.60
N THR A 14 -0.29 -12.17 -5.77
CA THR A 14 -0.75 -13.57 -5.82
C THR A 14 -2.29 -13.60 -5.74
N PRO A 15 -2.95 -14.72 -6.11
CA PRO A 15 -4.40 -14.83 -6.01
C PRO A 15 -4.96 -14.66 -4.59
N GLY A 16 -4.17 -15.04 -3.57
CA GLY A 16 -4.54 -14.96 -2.15
C GLY A 16 -3.83 -13.85 -1.39
N HIS A 17 -3.22 -12.87 -2.08
CA HIS A 17 -2.47 -11.81 -1.42
C HIS A 17 -3.37 -10.94 -0.54
N VAL A 18 -2.89 -10.64 0.68
CA VAL A 18 -3.56 -9.78 1.66
C VAL A 18 -2.57 -8.78 2.23
N SER A 19 -3.05 -7.58 2.51
CA SER A 19 -2.36 -6.59 3.36
C SER A 19 -2.90 -6.69 4.79
N VAL A 20 -2.09 -6.26 5.76
CA VAL A 20 -2.46 -6.29 7.18
C VAL A 20 -2.74 -4.87 7.63
N HIS A 21 -3.97 -4.62 8.05
CA HIS A 21 -4.40 -3.37 8.64
C HIS A 21 -4.33 -3.51 10.17
N ILE A 22 -3.64 -2.57 10.82
CA ILE A 22 -3.47 -2.46 12.27
C ILE A 22 -4.13 -1.17 12.73
N GLU A 23 -4.94 -1.25 13.78
CA GLU A 23 -5.59 -0.11 14.43
C GLU A 23 -5.36 -0.22 15.93
N SER A 24 -4.73 0.77 16.56
CA SER A 24 -4.42 0.74 18.00
C SER A 24 -4.42 2.14 18.57
N GLU A 25 -5.15 2.36 19.67
CA GLU A 25 -5.22 3.66 20.37
C GLU A 25 -5.60 4.86 19.48
N GLY A 26 -6.32 4.62 18.38
CA GLY A 26 -6.73 5.66 17.41
C GLY A 26 -5.73 5.91 16.28
N GLU A 27 -4.60 5.20 16.27
CA GLU A 27 -3.60 5.23 15.21
C GLU A 27 -3.81 4.03 14.26
N GLU A 28 -3.59 4.25 12.96
CA GLU A 28 -3.79 3.24 11.91
C GLU A 28 -2.52 3.01 11.08
N ALA A 29 -2.26 1.76 10.71
CA ALA A 29 -1.16 1.39 9.82
C ALA A 29 -1.56 0.27 8.85
N LEU A 30 -0.98 0.29 7.66
CA LEU A 30 -1.14 -0.75 6.64
C LEU A 30 0.21 -1.33 6.24
N ILE A 31 0.44 -2.59 6.58
CA ILE A 31 1.55 -3.37 6.02
C ILE A 31 1.11 -3.85 4.63
N THR A 32 1.75 -3.34 3.59
CA THR A 32 1.30 -3.58 2.21
C THR A 32 1.51 -5.01 1.74
N GLY A 33 2.42 -5.76 2.38
CA GLY A 33 2.99 -6.95 1.76
C GLY A 33 3.62 -6.58 0.42
N ASP A 34 3.42 -7.44 -0.57
CA ASP A 34 3.98 -7.30 -1.92
C ASP A 34 2.99 -6.64 -2.89
N CYS A 35 1.91 -6.03 -2.38
CA CYS A 35 1.03 -5.19 -3.18
C CYS A 35 1.79 -4.00 -3.80
N ILE A 36 2.82 -3.49 -3.09
CA ILE A 36 3.69 -2.39 -3.50
C ILE A 36 5.12 -2.76 -3.12
N HIS A 37 6.01 -2.91 -4.10
CA HIS A 37 7.40 -3.32 -3.88
C HIS A 37 8.34 -2.14 -3.71
N HIS A 38 8.00 -0.99 -4.31
CA HIS A 38 8.82 0.22 -4.29
C HIS A 38 7.94 1.47 -4.29
N PRO A 39 8.33 2.58 -3.62
CA PRO A 39 7.57 3.84 -3.64
C PRO A 39 7.31 4.40 -5.04
N CYS A 40 8.16 4.09 -6.02
CA CYS A 40 7.89 4.43 -7.43
C CYS A 40 6.54 3.90 -7.93
N GLN A 41 6.02 2.78 -7.41
CA GLN A 41 4.71 2.26 -7.78
C GLN A 41 3.54 3.07 -7.16
N ILE A 42 3.81 3.97 -6.22
CA ILE A 42 2.83 4.95 -5.71
C ILE A 42 2.70 6.11 -6.71
N GLU A 43 3.82 6.61 -7.23
CA GLU A 43 3.81 7.67 -8.25
C GLU A 43 3.45 7.15 -9.65
N LYS A 44 3.90 5.94 -9.97
CA LYS A 44 3.70 5.24 -11.25
C LYS A 44 2.83 4.01 -11.04
N ILE A 45 1.58 4.24 -10.65
CA ILE A 45 0.64 3.16 -10.26
C ILE A 45 0.49 2.07 -11.31
N ASP A 46 0.63 2.42 -12.59
CA ASP A 46 0.53 1.50 -13.73
C ASP A 46 1.77 0.63 -13.96
N TRP A 47 2.83 0.83 -13.18
CA TRP A 47 4.01 -0.03 -13.23
C TRP A 47 3.77 -1.29 -12.42
N ALA A 48 3.26 -2.32 -13.10
CA ALA A 48 3.17 -3.65 -12.53
C ALA A 48 4.56 -4.28 -12.35
N SER A 49 4.67 -5.14 -11.33
CA SER A 49 5.89 -5.93 -11.12
C SER A 49 5.86 -7.13 -12.04
N SER A 50 7.02 -7.55 -12.57
CA SER A 50 7.14 -8.83 -13.27
C SER A 50 6.88 -10.03 -12.35
N ALA A 51 6.94 -9.82 -11.03
CA ALA A 51 6.59 -10.83 -10.03
C ALA A 51 5.09 -10.94 -9.76
N ASP A 52 4.26 -10.02 -10.28
CA ASP A 52 2.81 -10.09 -10.08
C ASP A 52 2.21 -11.24 -10.91
N TYR A 53 1.46 -12.12 -10.25
CA TYR A 53 0.73 -13.21 -10.89
C TYR A 53 -0.28 -12.70 -11.93
N ASP A 54 -1.01 -11.64 -11.58
CA ASP A 54 -1.91 -10.92 -12.47
C ASP A 54 -1.61 -9.41 -12.37
N GLN A 55 -0.90 -8.90 -13.37
CA GLN A 55 -0.47 -7.50 -13.45
C GLN A 55 -1.64 -6.52 -13.60
N GLY A 56 -2.73 -6.95 -14.24
CA GLY A 56 -3.94 -6.13 -14.39
C GLY A 56 -4.65 -5.98 -13.05
N ALA A 57 -4.85 -7.10 -12.36
CA ALA A 57 -5.43 -7.11 -11.02
C ALA A 57 -4.55 -6.36 -10.01
N SER A 58 -3.22 -6.55 -10.04
CA SER A 58 -2.31 -5.86 -9.11
C SER A 58 -2.35 -4.34 -9.29
N THR A 59 -2.42 -3.87 -10.54
CA THR A 59 -2.54 -2.45 -10.87
C THR A 59 -3.89 -1.90 -10.41
N ALA A 60 -4.98 -2.61 -10.66
CA ALA A 60 -6.32 -2.23 -10.20
C ALA A 60 -6.37 -2.13 -8.66
N THR A 61 -5.80 -3.11 -7.97
CA THR A 61 -5.67 -3.12 -6.50
C THR A 61 -4.87 -1.93 -6.00
N ARG A 62 -3.69 -1.66 -6.57
CA ARG A 62 -2.89 -0.47 -6.21
C ARG A 62 -3.69 0.83 -6.40
N ARG A 63 -4.40 0.99 -7.53
CA ARG A 63 -5.27 2.15 -7.78
C ARG A 63 -6.35 2.32 -6.71
N GLN A 64 -6.99 1.23 -6.30
CA GLN A 64 -8.00 1.24 -5.23
C GLN A 64 -7.38 1.60 -3.88
N LEU A 65 -6.21 1.04 -3.55
CA LEU A 65 -5.47 1.33 -2.33
C LEU A 65 -5.11 2.82 -2.26
N MET A 66 -4.55 3.38 -3.35
CA MET A 66 -4.21 4.81 -3.39
C MET A 66 -5.44 5.69 -3.17
N LYS A 67 -6.55 5.38 -3.85
CA LYS A 67 -7.81 6.11 -3.67
C LYS A 67 -8.38 5.99 -2.25
N LYS A 68 -8.26 4.81 -1.62
CA LYS A 68 -8.81 4.53 -0.29
C LYS A 68 -8.03 5.25 0.82
N TYR A 69 -6.72 5.38 0.65
CA TYR A 69 -5.80 5.78 1.73
C TYR A 69 -5.12 7.13 1.54
N ALA A 70 -5.18 7.73 0.35
CA ALA A 70 -4.56 9.03 0.13
C ALA A 70 -5.08 10.07 1.11
N ASP A 71 -4.14 10.85 1.65
CA ASP A 71 -4.35 11.99 2.54
C ASP A 71 -4.97 11.63 3.90
N LYS A 72 -5.11 10.34 4.22
CA LYS A 72 -5.45 9.85 5.55
C LYS A 72 -4.21 9.75 6.43
N ASP A 73 -4.45 9.78 7.73
CA ASP A 73 -3.42 9.58 8.75
C ASP A 73 -3.21 8.08 9.00
N ILE A 74 -2.71 7.39 7.97
CA ILE A 74 -2.48 5.94 7.99
C ILE A 74 -1.05 5.70 7.55
N LEU A 75 -0.26 5.07 8.42
CA LEU A 75 1.13 4.74 8.13
C LEU A 75 1.20 3.58 7.13
N ILE A 76 1.73 3.84 5.93
CA ILE A 76 1.96 2.81 4.92
C ILE A 76 3.35 2.22 5.14
N ILE A 77 3.41 0.91 5.39
CA ILE A 77 4.65 0.17 5.66
C ILE A 77 4.91 -0.80 4.51
N GLY A 78 5.94 -0.52 3.71
CA GLY A 78 6.31 -1.35 2.57
C GLY A 78 7.29 -2.45 2.94
N THR A 79 6.93 -3.71 2.66
CA THR A 79 7.77 -4.88 2.99
C THR A 79 9.14 -4.86 2.28
N HIS A 80 9.20 -4.30 1.08
CA HIS A 80 10.40 -4.24 0.25
C HIS A 80 10.95 -2.83 0.03
N PHE A 81 10.42 -1.83 0.74
CA PHE A 81 10.92 -0.46 0.61
C PHE A 81 12.33 -0.37 1.21
N ALA A 82 13.21 0.40 0.57
CA ALA A 82 14.46 0.82 1.19
C ALA A 82 14.18 1.81 2.33
N THR A 83 15.15 2.07 3.22
CA THR A 83 14.98 3.07 4.27
C THR A 83 14.76 4.47 3.69
N PRO A 84 13.77 5.24 4.17
CA PRO A 84 12.75 4.86 5.16
C PRO A 84 11.68 3.92 4.59
N THR A 85 11.34 2.88 5.35
CA THR A 85 10.45 1.78 4.90
C THR A 85 8.96 2.12 5.03
N ALA A 86 8.63 3.24 5.67
CA ALA A 86 7.27 3.66 5.93
C ALA A 86 7.08 5.17 5.78
N GLY A 87 5.84 5.57 5.51
CA GLY A 87 5.44 6.97 5.37
C GLY A 87 3.93 7.10 5.16
N HIS A 88 3.45 8.31 4.91
CA HIS A 88 2.05 8.59 4.68
C HIS A 88 1.76 8.77 3.20
N LEU A 89 0.63 8.23 2.74
CA LEU A 89 0.22 8.42 1.37
C LEU A 89 -0.37 9.82 1.17
N LYS A 90 0.18 10.60 0.25
CA LYS A 90 -0.31 11.94 -0.09
C LYS A 90 -0.72 12.03 -1.56
N SER A 91 -1.60 12.98 -1.87
CA SER A 91 -2.03 13.26 -3.24
C SER A 91 -2.10 14.76 -3.57
N ASN A 92 -2.10 15.09 -4.86
CA ASN A 92 -2.28 16.46 -5.37
C ASN A 92 -3.35 16.55 -6.49
N GLY A 93 -4.22 15.54 -6.55
CA GLY A 93 -5.22 15.39 -7.62
C GLY A 93 -4.69 14.87 -8.96
N LYS A 94 -3.37 14.85 -9.17
CA LYS A 94 -2.72 14.32 -10.39
C LYS A 94 -1.87 13.08 -10.13
N SER A 95 -1.19 13.04 -9.00
CA SER A 95 -0.30 11.96 -8.60
C SER A 95 -0.42 11.68 -7.10
N TYR A 96 0.18 10.57 -6.70
CA TYR A 96 0.37 10.19 -5.31
C TYR A 96 1.86 10.05 -5.02
N TRP A 97 2.26 10.22 -3.77
CA TRP A 97 3.63 9.96 -3.31
C TRP A 97 3.62 9.45 -1.88
N LEU A 98 4.71 8.81 -1.48
CA LEU A 98 4.96 8.47 -0.08
C LEU A 98 5.68 9.65 0.59
N ASP A 99 5.00 10.31 1.51
CA ASP A 99 5.58 11.34 2.36
C ASP A 99 6.23 10.68 3.58
N ILE A 100 7.55 10.80 3.67
CA ILE A 100 8.36 10.16 4.71
C ILE A 100 8.61 11.08 5.92
N GLY A 101 8.03 12.29 5.90
CA GLY A 101 8.31 13.31 6.91
C GLY A 101 9.71 13.92 6.78
N PRO A 102 10.08 14.81 7.72
CA PRO A 102 11.41 15.41 7.80
C PRO A 102 12.50 14.44 8.28
#